data_AF-A0A7V4LP27-F1
#
_entry.id   AF-A0A7V4LP27-F1
#
_cell.length_a   1.000
_cell.length_b   1.000
_cell.length_c   1.000
_cell.angle_alpha   90.00
_cell.angle_beta   90.00
_cell.angle_gamma   90.00
#
_symmetry.space_group_name_H-M   'P 1'
#
loop_
_entity.id
_entity.type
_entity.pdbx_description
1 polymer ?
#
loop_
_entity_poly.entity_id
_entity_poly.type
_entity_poly.pdbx_seq_one_letter_code
_entity_poly.pdbx_strand_id
1 'polypeptide(L)'
;MKTILRIILYVILGAVLALIIFVAGTLIHTGSKASKAVKQSYQFLTPEAPFRTADDGFQYRDLNKNGKLDVYEDSRRTIDERTDDLLTQMTLEEKAGCMFITMIGMGKNGNLLEKPTLSDPFSFALPPTSEMVLLKRMNHFNIYTSMDPRSMAVWYNRLQKLAERTRLGIPVTIASDPRNAYTKNFLAGAPAGSFSQWCEPIGFAAIGDSFLTWKHGDIARQEYLAVGIRVALHPMADLATEPRWPRINGTFGEDATLASRMAYAYIKGFQGDSIGPWSVACMTKHFSGGGPQKEGLDPHFQFTKGQVYPGNNFKYHLIPFEAAFRAGTAEIMPYYGIPVGQTSEDVGMGFNKDIITGLLRNTYHFNGIVCTDWGLLTDSKAFGITILPARAHGMM
;
A
#
# COMPACT_ATOMS: atom_id res chain seq x y z
N MET A 1 -33.54 -31.79 -37.88
CA MET A 1 -32.59 -30.65 -37.71
C MET A 1 -33.22 -29.42 -37.05
N LYS A 2 -34.30 -28.82 -37.57
CA LYS A 2 -34.89 -27.56 -37.03
C LYS A 2 -35.36 -27.61 -35.56
N THR A 3 -35.86 -28.75 -35.08
CA THR A 3 -36.34 -28.90 -33.68
C THR A 3 -35.20 -28.94 -32.66
N ILE A 4 -34.09 -29.62 -32.98
CA ILE A 4 -32.91 -29.70 -32.12
C ILE A 4 -32.26 -28.32 -31.96
N LEU A 5 -32.15 -27.56 -33.07
CA LEU A 5 -31.66 -26.18 -33.06
C LEU A 5 -32.52 -25.25 -32.18
N ARG A 6 -33.85 -25.41 -32.16
CA ARG A 6 -34.74 -24.65 -31.28
C ARG A 6 -34.55 -25.00 -29.81
N ILE A 7 -34.38 -26.28 -29.47
CA ILE A 7 -34.13 -26.73 -28.09
C ILE A 7 -32.80 -26.16 -27.60
N ILE A 8 -31.73 -26.26 -28.39
CA ILE A 8 -30.42 -25.68 -28.06
C ILE A 8 -30.54 -24.17 -27.85
N LEU A 9 -31.26 -23.46 -28.73
CA LEU A 9 -31.50 -22.02 -28.58
C LEU A 9 -32.23 -21.69 -27.27
N TYR A 10 -33.28 -22.44 -26.89
CA TYR A 10 -33.99 -22.21 -25.64
C TYR A 10 -33.14 -22.53 -24.40
N VAL A 11 -32.30 -23.55 -24.46
CA VAL A 11 -31.34 -23.86 -23.38
C VAL A 11 -30.33 -22.73 -23.21
N ILE A 12 -29.77 -22.21 -24.32
CA ILE A 12 -28.85 -21.07 -24.29
C ILE A 12 -29.55 -19.82 -23.75
N LEU A 13 -30.75 -19.49 -24.24
CA LEU A 13 -31.52 -18.34 -23.75
C LEU A 13 -31.87 -18.47 -22.27
N GLY A 14 -32.24 -19.67 -21.81
CA GLY A 14 -32.49 -19.95 -20.40
C GLY A 14 -31.25 -19.77 -19.54
N ALA A 15 -30.09 -20.27 -19.99
CA ALA A 15 -28.82 -20.10 -19.31
C ALA A 15 -28.39 -18.62 -19.25
N VAL A 16 -28.55 -17.88 -20.34
CA VAL A 16 -28.27 -16.44 -20.40
C VAL A 16 -29.20 -15.67 -19.45
N LEU A 17 -30.50 -15.97 -19.44
CA LEU A 17 -31.45 -15.34 -18.53
C LEU A 17 -31.11 -15.65 -17.06
N ALA A 18 -30.78 -16.91 -16.74
CA ALA A 18 -30.35 -17.30 -15.40
C ALA A 18 -29.08 -16.56 -14.96
N LEU A 19 -28.11 -16.41 -15.87
CA LEU A 19 -26.90 -15.64 -15.61
C LEU A 19 -27.21 -14.15 -15.38
N ILE A 20 -28.09 -13.55 -16.19
CA ILE A 20 -28.52 -12.15 -16.02
C ILE A 20 -29.20 -11.95 -14.66
N ILE A 21 -30.12 -12.84 -14.28
CA ILE A 21 -30.81 -12.78 -12.98
C ILE A 21 -29.81 -12.94 -11.84
N PHE A 22 -28.88 -13.89 -11.94
CA PHE A 22 -27.85 -14.12 -10.94
C PHE A 22 -26.94 -12.89 -10.77
N VAL A 23 -26.47 -12.32 -11.88
CA VAL A 23 -25.65 -11.10 -11.89
C VAL A 23 -26.46 -9.93 -11.30
N ALA A 24 -27.69 -9.69 -11.75
CA ALA A 24 -28.54 -8.63 -11.23
C ALA A 24 -28.80 -8.78 -9.72
N GLY A 25 -29.10 -10.00 -9.26
CA GLY A 25 -29.28 -10.30 -7.83
C GLY A 25 -28.01 -10.02 -7.01
N THR A 26 -26.85 -10.41 -7.53
CA THR A 26 -25.55 -10.14 -6.90
C THR A 26 -25.25 -8.64 -6.82
N LEU A 27 -25.53 -7.90 -7.88
CA LEU A 27 -25.36 -6.44 -7.94
C LEU A 27 -26.28 -5.73 -6.94
N ILE A 28 -27.55 -6.15 -6.84
CA ILE A 28 -28.51 -5.60 -5.87
C ILE A 28 -28.08 -5.92 -4.44
N HIS A 29 -27.67 -7.16 -4.18
CA HIS A 29 -27.22 -7.59 -2.85
C HIS A 29 -26.00 -6.79 -2.38
N THR A 30 -24.98 -6.66 -3.23
CA THR A 30 -23.77 -5.89 -2.94
C THR A 30 -24.07 -4.40 -2.72
N GLY A 31 -24.90 -3.78 -3.58
CA GLY A 31 -25.32 -2.39 -3.41
C GLY A 31 -26.15 -2.14 -2.14
N SER A 32 -27.00 -3.09 -1.75
CA SER A 32 -27.79 -3.03 -0.51
C SER A 32 -26.89 -3.15 0.73
N LYS A 33 -25.96 -4.12 0.73
CA LYS A 33 -24.97 -4.29 1.78
C LYS A 33 -24.12 -3.02 1.97
N ALA A 34 -23.62 -2.44 0.88
CA ALA A 34 -22.89 -1.17 0.90
C ALA A 34 -23.74 -0.05 1.52
N SER A 35 -25.00 0.10 1.10
CA SER A 35 -25.90 1.13 1.63
C SER A 35 -26.15 0.99 3.15
N LYS A 36 -26.27 -0.25 3.64
CA LYS A 36 -26.41 -0.53 5.09
C LYS A 36 -25.14 -0.15 5.85
N ALA A 37 -23.97 -0.53 5.33
CA ALA A 37 -22.68 -0.21 5.93
C ALA A 37 -22.44 1.31 5.99
N VAL A 38 -22.73 2.04 4.90
CA VAL A 38 -22.67 3.51 4.87
C VAL A 38 -23.58 4.10 5.96
N LYS A 39 -24.85 3.70 6.03
CA LYS A 39 -25.78 4.22 7.05
C LYS A 39 -25.28 3.99 8.48
N GLN A 40 -24.71 2.82 8.76
CA GLN A 40 -24.12 2.50 10.06
C GLN A 40 -22.89 3.37 10.36
N SER A 41 -22.03 3.57 9.36
CA SER A 41 -20.76 4.29 9.50
C SER A 41 -20.97 5.77 9.84
N TYR A 42 -21.98 6.41 9.23
CA TYR A 42 -22.27 7.83 9.47
C TYR A 42 -22.83 8.12 10.88
N GLN A 43 -23.17 7.10 11.68
CA GLN A 43 -23.48 7.28 13.10
C GLN A 43 -22.27 7.75 13.92
N PHE A 44 -21.04 7.50 13.42
CA PHE A 44 -19.80 7.87 14.07
C PHE A 44 -19.21 9.19 13.54
N LEU A 45 -19.93 9.88 12.66
CA LEU A 45 -19.46 11.11 12.02
C LEU A 45 -19.61 12.28 12.99
N THR A 46 -18.54 13.03 13.22
CA THR A 46 -18.55 14.25 14.02
C THR A 46 -18.72 15.50 13.14
N PRO A 47 -18.94 16.69 13.73
CA PRO A 47 -18.78 17.95 13.03
C PRO A 47 -17.37 18.11 12.45
N GLU A 48 -17.20 19.04 11.50
CA GLU A 48 -15.88 19.44 11.00
C GLU A 48 -15.04 20.05 12.11
N ALA A 49 -13.74 19.76 12.09
CA ALA A 49 -12.76 20.33 13.02
C ALA A 49 -12.63 21.85 12.78
N PRO A 50 -13.06 22.70 13.73
CA PRO A 50 -13.03 24.14 13.56
C PRO A 50 -11.60 24.69 13.74
N PHE A 51 -11.33 25.85 13.13
CA PHE A 51 -10.16 26.65 13.49
C PHE A 51 -10.44 27.39 14.79
N ARG A 52 -9.44 27.41 15.68
CA ARG A 52 -9.48 28.11 16.97
C ARG A 52 -8.20 28.89 17.19
N THR A 53 -8.25 29.80 18.15
CA THR A 53 -7.12 30.60 18.60
C THR A 53 -6.91 30.30 20.08
N ALA A 54 -5.71 29.87 20.45
CA ALA A 54 -5.33 29.65 21.84
C ALA A 54 -5.13 31.00 22.57
N ASP A 55 -5.01 30.97 23.89
CA ASP A 55 -4.88 32.18 24.73
C ASP A 55 -3.65 33.02 24.38
N ASP A 56 -2.60 32.40 23.83
CA ASP A 56 -1.37 33.04 23.36
C ASP A 56 -1.45 33.57 21.90
N GLY A 57 -2.62 33.47 21.26
CA GLY A 57 -2.84 33.88 19.88
C GLY A 57 -2.50 32.82 18.82
N PHE A 58 -2.05 31.62 19.21
CA PHE A 58 -1.71 30.56 18.27
C PHE A 58 -2.97 30.00 17.57
N GLN A 59 -2.96 29.99 16.24
CA GLN A 59 -4.04 29.40 15.45
C GLN A 59 -3.83 27.91 15.25
N TYR A 60 -4.85 27.12 15.57
CA TYR A 60 -4.81 25.68 15.46
C TYR A 60 -6.14 25.12 14.97
N ARG A 61 -6.12 23.84 14.63
CA ARG A 61 -7.32 23.09 14.25
C ARG A 61 -7.67 22.14 15.38
N ASP A 62 -8.87 22.31 15.93
CA ASP A 62 -9.43 21.49 17.02
C ASP A 62 -9.95 20.17 16.42
N LEU A 63 -9.01 19.25 16.16
CA LEU A 63 -9.19 17.97 15.51
C LEU A 63 -10.05 17.02 16.34
N ASN A 64 -10.01 17.05 17.67
CA ASN A 64 -10.92 16.26 18.52
C ASN A 64 -12.22 17.00 18.90
N LYS A 65 -12.36 18.28 18.55
CA LYS A 65 -13.53 19.14 18.80
C LYS A 65 -13.81 19.36 20.29
N ASN A 66 -12.79 19.38 21.14
CA ASN A 66 -12.95 19.55 22.60
C ASN A 66 -12.85 21.01 23.07
N GLY A 67 -12.50 21.94 22.17
CA GLY A 67 -12.39 23.37 22.46
C GLY A 67 -11.10 23.81 23.14
N LYS A 68 -10.08 22.94 23.22
CA LYS A 68 -8.78 23.19 23.84
C LYS A 68 -7.67 22.90 22.84
N LEU A 69 -6.47 23.44 23.08
CA LEU A 69 -5.28 23.10 22.30
C LEU A 69 -4.62 21.90 22.96
N ASP A 70 -4.86 20.70 22.43
CA ASP A 70 -4.16 19.49 22.90
C ASP A 70 -2.74 19.43 22.31
N VAL A 71 -1.85 18.70 22.98
CA VAL A 71 -0.43 18.62 22.59
C VAL A 71 -0.31 18.09 21.17
N TYR A 72 -1.07 17.06 20.80
CA TYR A 72 -1.02 16.48 19.44
C TYR A 72 -1.48 17.44 18.33
N GLU A 73 -2.27 18.45 18.66
CA GLU A 73 -2.77 19.49 17.75
C GLU A 73 -1.80 20.68 17.65
N ASP A 74 -0.93 20.86 18.65
CA ASP A 74 0.05 21.93 18.69
C ASP A 74 1.27 21.62 17.81
N SER A 75 1.30 22.20 16.61
CA SER A 75 2.41 22.01 15.66
C SER A 75 3.77 22.55 16.12
N ARG A 76 3.83 23.26 17.27
CA ARG A 76 5.09 23.74 17.87
C ARG A 76 5.77 22.67 18.75
N ARG A 77 5.04 21.62 19.10
CA ARG A 77 5.52 20.47 19.90
C ARG A 77 6.28 19.48 19.04
N THR A 78 7.15 18.69 19.68
CA THR A 78 7.93 17.68 18.96
C THR A 78 7.03 16.56 18.46
N ILE A 79 7.49 15.80 17.46
CA ILE A 79 6.72 14.67 16.92
C ILE A 79 6.46 13.62 18.01
N ASP A 80 7.42 13.39 18.91
CA ASP A 80 7.29 12.42 20.00
C ASP A 80 6.24 12.87 21.02
N GLU A 81 6.28 14.14 21.46
CA GLU A 81 5.27 14.70 22.38
C GLU A 81 3.85 14.59 21.79
N ARG A 82 3.71 14.88 20.49
CA ARG A 82 2.43 14.83 19.78
C ARG A 82 1.94 13.40 19.60
N THR A 83 2.84 12.48 19.30
CA THR A 83 2.53 11.05 19.14
C THR A 83 2.09 10.45 20.47
N ASP A 84 2.83 10.72 21.55
CA ASP A 84 2.53 10.20 22.88
C ASP A 84 1.17 10.70 23.37
N ASP A 85 0.91 12.01 23.26
CA ASP A 85 -0.40 12.59 23.61
C ASP A 85 -1.53 11.93 22.82
N LEU A 86 -1.39 11.84 21.49
CA LEU A 86 -2.39 11.19 20.64
C LEU A 86 -2.65 9.73 21.07
N LEU A 87 -1.60 8.95 21.32
CA LEU A 87 -1.71 7.55 21.72
C LEU A 87 -2.42 7.37 23.07
N THR A 88 -2.27 8.31 24.01
CA THR A 88 -3.00 8.27 25.28
C THR A 88 -4.49 8.56 25.10
N GLN A 89 -4.84 9.36 24.09
CA GLN A 89 -6.22 9.72 23.79
C GLN A 89 -6.94 8.67 22.94
N MET A 90 -6.23 7.81 22.21
CA MET A 90 -6.82 6.80 21.32
C MET A 90 -7.49 5.63 22.06
N THR A 91 -8.65 5.20 21.55
CA THR A 91 -9.26 3.92 21.96
C THR A 91 -8.50 2.74 21.37
N LEU A 92 -8.77 1.52 21.85
CA LEU A 92 -8.17 0.31 21.31
C LEU A 92 -8.54 0.12 19.83
N GLU A 93 -9.78 0.42 19.44
CA GLU A 93 -10.27 0.32 18.07
C GLU A 93 -9.57 1.32 17.14
N GLU A 94 -9.29 2.54 17.60
CA GLU A 94 -8.53 3.53 16.83
C GLU A 94 -7.07 3.09 16.66
N LYS A 95 -6.45 2.52 17.71
CA LYS A 95 -5.10 1.96 17.62
C LYS A 95 -5.05 0.80 16.62
N ALA A 96 -6.01 -0.12 16.72
CA ALA A 96 -6.13 -1.24 15.79
C ALA A 96 -6.35 -0.76 14.35
N GLY A 97 -7.22 0.23 14.14
CA GLY A 97 -7.49 0.81 12.81
C GLY A 97 -6.24 1.38 12.14
N CYS A 98 -5.33 1.98 12.91
CA CYS A 98 -4.05 2.51 12.42
C CYS A 98 -3.03 1.42 12.04
N MET A 99 -3.26 0.16 12.41
CA MET A 99 -2.37 -0.97 12.09
C MET A 99 -2.72 -1.66 10.76
N PHE A 100 -3.77 -1.22 10.07
CA PHE A 100 -4.18 -1.81 8.80
C PHE A 100 -3.94 -0.86 7.63
N ILE A 101 -3.39 -1.42 6.55
CA ILE A 101 -3.42 -0.83 5.21
C ILE A 101 -4.21 -1.75 4.28
N THR A 102 -5.14 -1.17 3.52
CA THR A 102 -5.91 -1.91 2.51
C THR A 102 -6.18 -1.04 1.29
N MET A 103 -6.75 -1.64 0.24
CA MET A 103 -7.13 -0.90 -0.96
C MET A 103 -8.37 -0.02 -0.69
N ILE A 104 -8.31 1.23 -1.17
CA ILE A 104 -9.45 2.14 -1.17
C ILE A 104 -9.83 2.52 -2.59
N GLY A 105 -11.14 2.64 -2.84
CA GLY A 105 -11.68 2.99 -4.14
C GLY A 105 -11.96 4.49 -4.29
N MET A 106 -11.93 4.95 -5.53
CA MET A 106 -12.30 6.31 -5.91
C MET A 106 -13.64 6.29 -6.67
N GLY A 107 -14.57 7.13 -6.26
CA GLY A 107 -15.80 7.39 -7.00
C GLY A 107 -15.58 8.37 -8.15
N LYS A 108 -16.51 8.40 -9.11
CA LYS A 108 -16.44 9.30 -10.28
C LYS A 108 -16.32 10.77 -9.86
N ASN A 109 -15.62 11.57 -10.68
CA ASN A 109 -15.43 13.01 -10.49
C ASN A 109 -14.86 13.35 -9.10
N GLY A 110 -13.95 12.49 -8.62
CA GLY A 110 -13.31 12.60 -7.33
C GLY A 110 -14.23 12.38 -6.13
N ASN A 111 -15.39 11.74 -6.27
CA ASN A 111 -16.26 11.46 -5.12
C ASN A 111 -15.71 10.29 -4.29
N LEU A 112 -16.12 10.18 -3.03
CA LEU A 112 -15.84 9.00 -2.22
C LEU A 112 -16.59 7.79 -2.80
N LEU A 113 -15.98 6.60 -2.75
CA LEU A 113 -16.64 5.38 -3.18
C LEU A 113 -17.51 4.86 -2.03
N GLU A 114 -18.80 5.18 -2.06
CA GLU A 114 -19.77 4.71 -1.05
C GLU A 114 -20.64 3.55 -1.55
N LYS A 115 -20.72 3.37 -2.87
CA LYS A 115 -21.43 2.28 -3.53
C LYS A 115 -20.63 1.81 -4.75
N PRO A 116 -20.65 0.51 -5.05
CA PRO A 116 -20.00 0.00 -6.25
C PRO A 116 -20.68 0.53 -7.53
N THR A 117 -19.94 0.56 -8.63
CA THR A 117 -20.36 1.14 -9.90
C THR A 117 -20.06 0.18 -11.05
N LEU A 118 -20.97 0.06 -12.02
CA LEU A 118 -20.76 -0.80 -13.20
C LEU A 118 -19.61 -0.35 -14.11
N SER A 119 -19.28 0.95 -14.10
CA SER A 119 -18.15 1.48 -14.87
C SER A 119 -16.79 1.14 -14.26
N ASP A 120 -16.77 0.63 -13.04
CA ASP A 120 -15.56 0.13 -12.38
C ASP A 120 -15.90 -1.19 -11.69
N PRO A 121 -15.82 -2.33 -12.40
CA PRO A 121 -16.11 -3.64 -11.81
C PRO A 121 -15.28 -3.98 -10.57
N PHE A 122 -14.08 -3.40 -10.43
CA PHE A 122 -13.23 -3.61 -9.25
C PHE A 122 -13.85 -3.02 -7.98
N SER A 123 -14.68 -1.97 -8.12
CA SER A 123 -15.39 -1.35 -6.99
C SER A 123 -16.33 -2.32 -6.24
N PHE A 124 -16.75 -3.44 -6.84
CA PHE A 124 -17.55 -4.46 -6.17
C PHE A 124 -16.77 -5.29 -5.15
N ALA A 125 -15.43 -5.28 -5.23
CA ALA A 125 -14.55 -5.93 -4.27
C ALA A 125 -14.11 -5.01 -3.12
N LEU A 126 -14.44 -3.71 -3.19
CA LEU A 126 -13.99 -2.71 -2.23
C LEU A 126 -15.11 -2.30 -1.26
N PRO A 127 -14.83 -2.22 0.05
CA PRO A 127 -15.77 -1.65 1.01
C PRO A 127 -16.04 -0.15 0.75
N PRO A 128 -17.19 0.38 1.21
CA PRO A 128 -17.43 1.82 1.22
C PRO A 128 -16.34 2.59 1.98
N THR A 129 -16.02 3.79 1.49
CA THR A 129 -15.02 4.68 2.09
C THR A 129 -15.39 5.02 3.53
N SER A 130 -16.66 5.33 3.80
CA SER A 130 -17.14 5.62 5.14
C SER A 130 -17.03 4.44 6.10
N GLU A 131 -17.21 3.21 5.62
CA GLU A 131 -17.03 2.00 6.43
C GLU A 131 -15.60 1.90 6.93
N MET A 132 -14.63 2.11 6.05
CA MET A 132 -13.22 1.97 6.44
C MET A 132 -12.76 3.10 7.37
N VAL A 133 -13.11 4.34 7.07
CA VAL A 133 -12.64 5.51 7.83
C VAL A 133 -13.43 5.69 9.14
N LEU A 134 -14.76 5.68 9.08
CA LEU A 134 -15.59 5.99 10.24
C LEU A 134 -15.86 4.77 11.11
N LEU A 135 -16.21 3.62 10.53
CA LEU A 135 -16.56 2.43 11.33
C LEU A 135 -15.31 1.66 11.75
N LYS A 136 -14.36 1.41 10.83
CA LYS A 136 -13.15 0.62 11.10
C LYS A 136 -11.95 1.43 11.60
N ARG A 137 -12.10 2.76 11.71
CA ARG A 137 -11.06 3.68 12.21
C ARG A 137 -9.73 3.59 11.45
N MET A 138 -9.77 3.15 10.20
CA MET A 138 -8.56 3.03 9.38
C MET A 138 -8.17 4.39 8.80
N ASN A 139 -6.88 4.65 8.74
CA ASN A 139 -6.30 5.88 8.24
C ASN A 139 -5.13 5.67 7.26
N HIS A 140 -4.79 4.43 6.91
CA HIS A 140 -3.75 4.12 5.92
C HIS A 140 -4.36 3.28 4.79
N PHE A 141 -4.22 3.74 3.54
CA PHE A 141 -4.80 3.04 2.38
C PHE A 141 -3.88 3.05 1.17
N ASN A 142 -4.01 2.04 0.32
CA ASN A 142 -3.37 1.98 -0.99
C ASN A 142 -4.39 2.30 -2.09
N ILE A 143 -4.00 3.06 -3.11
CA ILE A 143 -4.81 3.25 -4.32
C ILE A 143 -4.28 2.38 -5.46
N TYR A 144 -5.18 1.69 -6.14
CA TYR A 144 -4.84 0.89 -7.33
C TYR A 144 -5.28 1.60 -8.62
N THR A 145 -6.46 2.21 -8.61
CA THR A 145 -7.01 2.92 -9.77
C THR A 145 -6.27 4.23 -10.04
N SER A 146 -6.31 4.68 -11.30
CA SER A 146 -5.83 5.99 -11.72
C SER A 146 -6.98 6.73 -12.39
N MET A 147 -7.17 7.99 -12.06
CA MET A 147 -8.12 8.91 -12.69
C MET A 147 -7.36 10.10 -13.27
N ASP A 148 -8.06 11.08 -13.84
CA ASP A 148 -7.42 12.35 -14.14
C ASP A 148 -6.89 13.00 -12.83
N PRO A 149 -5.77 13.75 -12.87
CA PRO A 149 -5.13 14.27 -11.66
C PRO A 149 -6.05 15.17 -10.81
N ARG A 150 -6.94 15.94 -11.45
CA ARG A 150 -7.87 16.82 -10.74
C ARG A 150 -8.88 16.01 -9.94
N SER A 151 -9.47 14.97 -10.52
CA SER A 151 -10.37 14.07 -9.80
C SER A 151 -9.68 13.40 -8.61
N MET A 152 -8.42 12.97 -8.76
CA MET A 152 -7.66 12.37 -7.66
C MET A 152 -7.42 13.38 -6.52
N ALA A 153 -7.00 14.60 -6.83
CA ALA A 153 -6.79 15.65 -5.84
C ALA A 153 -8.11 16.03 -5.10
N VAL A 154 -9.22 16.15 -5.84
CA VAL A 154 -10.54 16.42 -5.26
C VAL A 154 -10.99 15.26 -4.36
N TRP A 155 -10.77 14.01 -4.77
CA TRP A 155 -11.05 12.83 -3.97
C TRP A 155 -10.25 12.82 -2.68
N TYR A 156 -8.94 13.06 -2.76
CA TYR A 156 -8.07 13.11 -1.59
C TYR A 156 -8.55 14.19 -0.59
N ASN A 157 -8.91 15.38 -1.07
CA ASN A 157 -9.42 16.44 -0.21
C ASN A 157 -10.75 16.05 0.47
N ARG A 158 -11.65 15.37 -0.25
CA ARG A 158 -12.91 14.85 0.33
C ARG A 158 -12.64 13.75 1.36
N LEU A 159 -11.63 12.92 1.13
CA LEU A 159 -11.23 11.87 2.06
C LEU A 159 -10.65 12.46 3.35
N GLN A 160 -9.78 13.48 3.25
CA GLN A 160 -9.29 14.22 4.42
C GLN A 160 -10.43 14.92 5.17
N LYS A 161 -11.40 15.50 4.43
CA LYS A 161 -12.62 16.07 5.01
C LYS A 161 -13.51 15.05 5.72
N LEU A 162 -13.46 13.77 5.33
CA LEU A 162 -14.12 12.71 6.08
C LEU A 162 -13.29 12.32 7.32
N ALA A 163 -11.97 12.21 7.17
CA ALA A 163 -11.05 11.81 8.23
C ALA A 163 -11.02 12.80 9.41
N GLU A 164 -11.04 14.11 9.13
CA GLU A 164 -11.10 15.16 10.17
C GLU A 164 -12.38 15.08 11.02
N ARG A 165 -13.41 14.39 10.52
CA ARG A 165 -14.70 14.18 11.16
C ARG A 165 -14.79 12.84 11.88
N THR A 166 -13.67 12.14 12.03
CA THR A 166 -13.52 11.08 13.04
C THR A 166 -13.31 11.70 14.42
N ARG A 167 -13.39 10.93 15.50
CA ARG A 167 -13.32 11.46 16.87
C ARG A 167 -12.04 12.26 17.15
N LEU A 168 -10.87 11.78 16.74
CA LEU A 168 -9.58 12.45 16.95
C LEU A 168 -9.06 13.21 15.71
N GLY A 169 -9.75 13.13 14.58
CA GLY A 169 -9.37 13.84 13.36
C GLY A 169 -8.02 13.39 12.78
N ILE A 170 -7.59 12.15 13.04
CA ILE A 170 -6.32 11.60 12.53
C ILE A 170 -6.39 11.56 10.99
N PRO A 171 -5.41 12.18 10.28
CA PRO A 171 -5.46 12.29 8.84
C PRO A 171 -5.24 10.94 8.16
N VAL A 172 -5.70 10.84 6.90
CA VAL A 172 -5.49 9.65 6.08
C VAL A 172 -4.18 9.74 5.31
N THR A 173 -3.43 8.65 5.23
CA THR A 173 -2.25 8.50 4.37
C THR A 173 -2.60 7.62 3.17
N ILE A 174 -2.28 8.10 1.98
CA ILE A 174 -2.49 7.36 0.73
C ILE A 174 -1.16 6.87 0.18
N ALA A 175 -1.12 5.57 -0.06
CA ALA A 175 0.00 4.84 -0.59
C ALA A 175 -0.25 4.40 -2.03
N SER A 176 0.82 4.15 -2.78
CA SER A 176 0.75 3.58 -4.12
C SER A 176 1.95 2.70 -4.45
N ASP A 177 1.71 1.60 -5.16
CA ASP A 177 2.74 0.92 -5.97
C ASP A 177 3.29 1.87 -7.07
N PRO A 178 4.48 1.59 -7.64
CA PRO A 178 5.10 2.45 -8.65
C PRO A 178 4.15 2.81 -9.81
N ARG A 179 4.04 4.10 -10.12
CA ARG A 179 3.23 4.61 -11.25
C ARG A 179 4.05 5.27 -12.36
N ASN A 180 5.30 5.65 -12.09
CA ASN A 180 6.13 6.42 -13.01
C ASN A 180 6.97 5.56 -13.97
N ALA A 181 6.41 4.45 -14.46
CA ALA A 181 7.10 3.53 -15.39
C ALA A 181 6.13 2.92 -16.41
N TYR A 182 6.68 2.42 -17.51
CA TYR A 182 5.94 1.58 -18.45
C TYR A 182 5.71 0.19 -17.84
N THR A 183 4.49 -0.07 -17.36
CA THR A 183 4.07 -1.43 -16.99
C THR A 183 3.11 -2.04 -18.01
N LYS A 184 3.36 -3.30 -18.37
CA LYS A 184 2.39 -4.17 -19.07
C LYS A 184 1.84 -5.27 -18.17
N ASN A 185 2.29 -5.34 -16.92
CA ASN A 185 1.89 -6.36 -15.97
C ASN A 185 0.82 -5.81 -15.03
N PHE A 186 -0.44 -5.92 -15.43
CA PHE A 186 -1.58 -5.45 -14.63
C PHE A 186 -1.73 -6.20 -13.29
N LEU A 187 -1.16 -7.40 -13.14
CA LEU A 187 -1.23 -8.18 -11.91
C LEU A 187 -0.17 -7.76 -10.86
N ALA A 188 0.92 -7.14 -11.30
CA ALA A 188 2.07 -6.81 -10.45
C ALA A 188 2.47 -5.32 -10.48
N GLY A 189 1.70 -4.46 -11.15
CA GLY A 189 1.96 -3.02 -11.24
C GLY A 189 0.67 -2.20 -11.31
N ALA A 190 0.78 -0.92 -10.95
CA ALA A 190 -0.31 0.04 -11.09
C ALA A 190 -0.21 0.76 -12.45
N PRO A 191 -1.33 0.97 -13.16
CA PRO A 191 -1.29 1.72 -14.41
C PRO A 191 -0.82 3.15 -14.18
N ALA A 192 0.10 3.61 -15.04
CA ALA A 192 0.64 4.97 -14.98
C ALA A 192 -0.46 6.04 -15.15
N GLY A 193 -1.51 5.79 -15.93
CA GLY A 193 -2.58 6.78 -16.15
C GLY A 193 -2.01 8.12 -16.63
N SER A 194 -2.12 9.16 -15.80
CA SER A 194 -1.61 10.51 -16.11
C SER A 194 -0.22 10.83 -15.53
N PHE A 195 0.44 9.88 -14.87
CA PHE A 195 1.80 10.03 -14.33
C PHE A 195 2.84 9.91 -15.45
N SER A 196 3.99 10.58 -15.29
CA SER A 196 5.08 10.51 -16.28
C SER A 196 5.61 9.09 -16.43
N GLN A 197 5.89 8.67 -17.67
CA GLN A 197 6.36 7.32 -17.97
C GLN A 197 7.87 7.31 -18.20
N TRP A 198 8.58 6.55 -17.37
CA TRP A 198 10.02 6.33 -17.44
C TRP A 198 10.34 4.86 -17.70
N CYS A 199 11.63 4.52 -17.85
CA CYS A 199 12.05 3.13 -17.75
C CYS A 199 11.76 2.58 -16.34
N GLU A 200 11.59 1.27 -16.24
CA GLU A 200 11.57 0.57 -14.94
C GLU A 200 12.91 0.73 -14.20
N PRO A 201 12.98 0.51 -12.88
CA PRO A 201 14.19 0.66 -12.07
C PRO A 201 15.46 0.01 -12.67
N ILE A 202 15.32 -1.15 -13.32
CA ILE A 202 16.46 -1.84 -13.96
C ILE A 202 17.09 -1.02 -15.10
N GLY A 203 16.31 -0.18 -15.78
CA GLY A 203 16.79 0.74 -16.80
C GLY A 203 17.65 1.86 -16.22
N PHE A 204 17.32 2.37 -15.03
CA PHE A 204 18.17 3.33 -14.32
C PHE A 204 19.50 2.70 -13.90
N ALA A 205 19.48 1.44 -13.47
CA ALA A 205 20.70 0.69 -13.19
C ALA A 205 21.57 0.51 -14.45
N ALA A 206 20.96 0.19 -15.61
CA ALA A 206 21.67 0.08 -16.88
C ALA A 206 22.33 1.41 -17.32
N ILE A 207 21.72 2.56 -17.00
CA ILE A 207 22.33 3.88 -17.20
C ILE A 207 23.46 4.13 -16.20
N GLY A 208 23.28 3.69 -14.95
CA GLY A 208 24.29 3.78 -13.90
C GLY A 208 24.46 5.17 -13.28
N ASP A 209 23.54 6.10 -13.54
CA ASP A 209 23.57 7.48 -13.04
C ASP A 209 22.63 7.67 -11.83
N SER A 210 23.24 7.84 -10.66
CA SER A 210 22.51 8.09 -9.41
C SER A 210 21.85 9.46 -9.37
N PHE A 211 22.43 10.48 -10.00
CA PHE A 211 21.82 11.81 -10.05
C PHE A 211 20.56 11.80 -10.90
N LEU A 212 20.60 11.10 -12.05
CA LEU A 212 19.39 10.89 -12.86
C LEU A 212 18.32 10.11 -12.10
N THR A 213 18.71 9.08 -11.36
CA THR A 213 17.79 8.28 -10.52
C THR A 213 17.15 9.13 -9.42
N TRP A 214 17.93 9.99 -8.75
CA TRP A 214 17.42 10.97 -7.79
C TRP A 214 16.42 11.93 -8.44
N LYS A 215 16.77 12.47 -9.62
CA LYS A 215 15.91 13.40 -10.37
C LYS A 215 14.59 12.77 -10.79
N HIS A 216 14.61 11.50 -11.20
CA HIS A 216 13.38 10.73 -11.44
C HIS A 216 12.53 10.66 -10.17
N GLY A 217 13.13 10.31 -9.03
CA GLY A 217 12.43 10.27 -7.75
C GLY A 217 11.82 11.61 -7.36
N ASP A 218 12.54 12.71 -7.57
CA ASP A 218 12.06 14.06 -7.28
C ASP A 218 10.88 14.50 -8.16
N ILE A 219 10.89 14.15 -9.46
CA ILE A 219 9.77 14.41 -10.37
C ILE A 219 8.55 13.59 -9.95
N ALA A 220 8.72 12.28 -9.72
CA ALA A 220 7.63 11.40 -9.31
C ALA A 220 7.03 11.82 -7.96
N ARG A 221 7.87 12.25 -7.00
CA ARG A 221 7.44 12.86 -5.73
C ARG A 221 6.49 14.02 -5.96
N GLN A 222 6.86 14.99 -6.81
CA GLN A 222 6.02 16.16 -7.08
C GLN A 222 4.67 15.76 -7.68
N GLU A 223 4.64 14.80 -8.60
CA GLU A 223 3.39 14.29 -9.18
C GLU A 223 2.52 13.58 -8.12
N TYR A 224 3.12 12.77 -7.25
CA TYR A 224 2.42 12.08 -6.16
C TYR A 224 1.82 13.08 -5.17
N LEU A 225 2.58 14.10 -4.77
CA LEU A 225 2.10 15.14 -3.86
C LEU A 225 0.91 15.91 -4.45
N ALA A 226 0.91 16.16 -5.76
CA ALA A 226 -0.15 16.89 -6.46
C ALA A 226 -1.52 16.19 -6.41
N VAL A 227 -1.53 14.87 -6.24
CA VAL A 227 -2.76 14.06 -6.15
C VAL A 227 -3.02 13.48 -4.76
N GLY A 228 -2.19 13.84 -3.77
CA GLY A 228 -2.36 13.41 -2.37
C GLY A 228 -1.76 12.06 -2.01
N ILE A 229 -0.93 11.45 -2.87
CA ILE A 229 -0.13 10.28 -2.50
C ILE A 229 1.00 10.73 -1.58
N ARG A 230 1.17 10.03 -0.46
CA ARG A 230 2.14 10.34 0.61
C ARG A 230 3.07 9.17 0.95
N VAL A 231 2.78 7.97 0.46
CA VAL A 231 3.64 6.79 0.60
C VAL A 231 3.85 6.12 -0.76
N ALA A 232 5.10 5.84 -1.08
CA ALA A 232 5.53 5.06 -2.23
C ALA A 232 5.87 3.64 -1.75
N LEU A 233 5.16 2.62 -2.25
CA LEU A 233 5.43 1.20 -1.96
C LEU A 233 6.69 0.70 -2.72
N HIS A 234 7.76 1.50 -2.73
CA HIS A 234 8.97 1.32 -3.51
C HIS A 234 10.09 2.26 -2.99
N PRO A 235 11.38 2.03 -3.33
CA PRO A 235 11.91 1.10 -4.35
C PRO A 235 11.93 -0.37 -3.94
N MET A 236 12.06 -1.26 -4.93
CA MET A 236 12.56 -2.61 -4.68
C MET A 236 14.08 -2.57 -4.56
N ALA A 237 14.60 -2.87 -3.38
CA ALA A 237 16.02 -3.05 -3.07
C ALA A 237 16.46 -4.53 -3.22
N ASP A 238 15.58 -5.38 -3.75
CA ASP A 238 15.88 -6.75 -4.15
C ASP A 238 16.96 -6.79 -5.27
N LEU A 239 17.65 -7.93 -5.41
CA LEU A 239 18.68 -8.11 -6.45
C LEU A 239 18.24 -9.11 -7.52
N ALA A 240 18.52 -8.83 -8.78
CA ALA A 240 18.17 -9.72 -9.89
C ALA A 240 19.13 -10.92 -10.08
N THR A 241 19.52 -11.61 -9.00
CA THR A 241 20.52 -12.71 -9.05
C THR A 241 19.99 -14.03 -9.64
N GLU A 242 18.66 -14.17 -9.79
CA GLU A 242 18.03 -15.21 -10.60
C GLU A 242 17.21 -14.56 -11.72
N PRO A 243 17.69 -14.55 -12.97
CA PRO A 243 17.05 -13.83 -14.07
C PRO A 243 15.69 -14.43 -14.49
N ARG A 244 15.37 -15.67 -14.08
CA ARG A 244 14.03 -16.25 -14.29
C ARG A 244 12.97 -15.69 -13.36
N TRP A 245 13.36 -15.02 -12.27
CA TRP A 245 12.43 -14.42 -11.33
C TRP A 245 11.62 -13.31 -12.02
N PRO A 246 10.27 -13.37 -12.04
CA PRO A 246 9.45 -12.50 -12.90
C PRO A 246 9.41 -11.03 -12.47
N ARG A 247 10.07 -10.64 -11.38
CA ARG A 247 10.05 -9.27 -10.84
C ARG A 247 11.39 -8.54 -11.01
N ILE A 248 12.33 -9.10 -11.79
CA ILE A 248 13.67 -8.49 -11.98
C ILE A 248 13.62 -7.05 -12.51
N ASN A 249 12.60 -6.70 -13.30
CA ASN A 249 12.46 -5.36 -13.88
C ASN A 249 12.30 -4.26 -12.82
N GLY A 250 11.69 -4.58 -11.67
CA GLY A 250 11.50 -3.65 -10.57
C GLY A 250 12.77 -3.41 -9.74
N THR A 251 13.82 -4.21 -9.92
CA THR A 251 15.09 -4.12 -9.19
C THR A 251 16.06 -3.13 -9.83
N PHE A 252 17.17 -2.84 -9.16
CA PHE A 252 18.31 -2.13 -9.74
C PHE A 252 19.42 -3.09 -10.25
N GLY A 253 19.07 -4.30 -10.67
CA GLY A 253 19.99 -5.30 -11.22
C GLY A 253 20.58 -6.27 -10.19
N GLU A 254 21.60 -7.02 -10.59
CA GLU A 254 22.23 -8.07 -9.77
C GLU A 254 23.45 -7.60 -8.95
N ASP A 255 24.06 -6.47 -9.33
CA ASP A 255 25.21 -5.89 -8.63
C ASP A 255 24.73 -5.09 -7.40
N ALA A 256 25.09 -5.56 -6.21
CA ALA A 256 24.63 -4.97 -4.95
C ALA A 256 25.18 -3.56 -4.71
N THR A 257 26.36 -3.23 -5.26
CA THR A 257 26.98 -1.91 -5.12
C THR A 257 26.26 -0.89 -5.98
N LEU A 258 25.97 -1.24 -7.23
CA LEU A 258 25.17 -0.44 -8.15
C LEU A 258 23.75 -0.27 -7.60
N ALA A 259 23.10 -1.36 -7.19
CA ALA A 259 21.76 -1.32 -6.62
C ALA A 259 21.70 -0.43 -5.37
N SER A 260 22.71 -0.48 -4.49
CA SER A 260 22.82 0.40 -3.33
C SER A 260 22.86 1.88 -3.70
N ARG A 261 23.68 2.24 -4.69
CA ARG A 261 23.79 3.63 -5.17
C ARG A 261 22.45 4.13 -5.73
N MET A 262 21.78 3.29 -6.52
CA MET A 262 20.51 3.65 -7.13
C MET A 262 19.39 3.74 -6.10
N ALA A 263 19.26 2.76 -5.20
CA ALA A 263 18.27 2.76 -4.13
C ALA A 263 18.41 3.96 -3.20
N TYR A 264 19.65 4.30 -2.79
CA TYR A 264 19.92 5.49 -1.99
C TYR A 264 19.42 6.76 -2.69
N ALA A 265 19.81 6.95 -3.95
CA ALA A 265 19.43 8.12 -4.72
C ALA A 265 17.91 8.21 -4.95
N TYR A 266 17.27 7.07 -5.23
CA TYR A 266 15.83 6.96 -5.42
C TYR A 266 15.08 7.41 -4.16
N ILE A 267 15.45 6.87 -2.99
CA ILE A 267 14.83 7.22 -1.70
C ILE A 267 15.01 8.71 -1.39
N LYS A 268 16.21 9.25 -1.61
CA LYS A 268 16.49 10.68 -1.44
C LYS A 268 15.66 11.56 -2.38
N GLY A 269 15.34 11.10 -3.58
CA GLY A 269 14.48 11.82 -4.52
C GLY A 269 13.04 11.93 -4.01
N PHE A 270 12.51 10.87 -3.40
CA PHE A 270 11.14 10.83 -2.86
C PHE A 270 11.00 11.50 -1.48
N GLN A 271 11.95 11.26 -0.59
CA GLN A 271 11.84 11.68 0.81
C GLN A 271 12.54 13.01 1.10
N GLY A 272 13.54 13.39 0.31
CA GLY A 272 14.51 14.42 0.68
C GLY A 272 15.45 13.96 1.81
N ASP A 273 16.03 14.90 2.52
CA ASP A 273 16.95 14.60 3.64
C ASP A 273 16.23 14.21 4.94
N SER A 274 14.99 14.66 5.09
CA SER A 274 14.11 14.35 6.20
C SER A 274 12.66 14.37 5.72
N ILE A 275 11.81 13.51 6.29
CA ILE A 275 10.38 13.52 6.00
C ILE A 275 9.76 14.84 6.43
N GLY A 276 9.03 15.48 5.51
CA GLY A 276 8.30 16.72 5.76
C GLY A 276 7.14 16.92 4.79
N PRO A 277 6.55 18.14 4.74
CA PRO A 277 5.37 18.44 3.92
C PRO A 277 5.55 18.20 2.42
N TRP A 278 6.81 18.21 1.96
CA TRP A 278 7.19 18.02 0.57
C TRP A 278 7.73 16.62 0.30
N SER A 279 7.61 15.68 1.25
CA SER A 279 8.14 14.33 1.11
C SER A 279 7.03 13.34 0.76
N VAL A 280 7.40 12.31 0.03
CA VAL A 280 6.64 11.06 -0.07
C VAL A 280 7.49 9.99 0.62
N ALA A 281 6.95 9.36 1.65
CA ALA A 281 7.65 8.30 2.38
C ALA A 281 7.88 7.09 1.47
N CYS A 282 9.08 6.51 1.50
CA CYS A 282 9.40 5.28 0.79
C CYS A 282 9.24 4.08 1.72
N MET A 283 8.57 3.05 1.19
CA MET A 283 8.54 1.71 1.75
C MET A 283 9.48 0.83 0.92
N THR A 284 10.71 0.68 1.41
CA THR A 284 11.73 -0.13 0.72
C THR A 284 11.39 -1.61 0.87
N LYS A 285 11.45 -2.36 -0.24
CA LYS A 285 10.98 -3.75 -0.28
C LYS A 285 11.86 -4.65 -1.15
N HIS A 286 11.77 -5.98 -1.06
CA HIS A 286 11.10 -6.72 -0.01
C HIS A 286 12.16 -7.26 0.95
N PHE A 287 12.18 -6.80 2.19
CA PHE A 287 13.21 -7.13 3.15
C PHE A 287 13.16 -8.62 3.54
N SER A 288 14.27 -9.37 3.53
CA SER A 288 15.66 -8.91 3.45
C SER A 288 16.33 -9.23 2.11
N GLY A 289 15.62 -8.97 1.01
CA GLY A 289 16.12 -9.04 -0.36
C GLY A 289 15.63 -10.28 -1.08
N GLY A 290 14.58 -10.12 -1.88
CA GLY A 290 14.18 -11.04 -2.94
C GLY A 290 15.27 -11.17 -4.01
N GLY A 291 14.96 -11.91 -5.08
CA GLY A 291 15.96 -12.24 -6.09
C GLY A 291 16.37 -13.70 -6.17
N PRO A 292 16.90 -14.31 -5.10
CA PRO A 292 17.52 -15.63 -5.17
C PRO A 292 16.43 -16.69 -5.03
N GLN A 293 15.50 -16.68 -5.98
CA GLN A 293 14.40 -17.61 -6.03
C GLN A 293 14.87 -18.91 -6.65
N LYS A 294 14.77 -20.03 -5.93
CA LYS A 294 15.10 -21.34 -6.50
C LYS A 294 14.22 -21.55 -7.74
N GLU A 295 14.86 -21.82 -8.88
CA GLU A 295 14.21 -21.99 -10.19
C GLU A 295 13.45 -20.76 -10.71
N GLY A 296 13.65 -19.58 -10.11
CA GLY A 296 12.93 -18.34 -10.47
C GLY A 296 11.49 -18.26 -9.95
N LEU A 297 11.05 -19.20 -9.13
CA LEU A 297 9.68 -19.29 -8.63
C LEU A 297 9.43 -18.28 -7.50
N ASP A 298 8.41 -17.42 -7.63
CA ASP A 298 8.12 -16.39 -6.63
C ASP A 298 7.26 -16.93 -5.45
N PRO A 299 7.71 -16.76 -4.18
CA PRO A 299 7.00 -17.23 -2.98
C PRO A 299 5.70 -16.48 -2.68
N HIS A 300 5.35 -15.47 -3.49
CA HIS A 300 4.01 -14.91 -3.52
C HIS A 300 2.94 -15.96 -3.89
N PHE A 301 3.33 -17.02 -4.61
CA PHE A 301 2.45 -18.11 -5.03
C PHE A 301 2.76 -19.41 -4.28
N GLN A 302 1.77 -20.30 -4.19
CA GLN A 302 1.85 -21.51 -3.34
C GLN A 302 2.81 -22.59 -3.82
N PHE A 303 3.22 -22.57 -5.09
CA PHE A 303 4.09 -23.61 -5.65
C PHE A 303 5.52 -23.55 -5.11
N THR A 304 5.91 -22.45 -4.45
CA THR A 304 7.16 -22.36 -3.71
C THR A 304 6.97 -21.53 -2.44
N LYS A 305 7.79 -21.80 -1.42
CA LYS A 305 7.73 -21.12 -0.13
C LYS A 305 9.10 -20.64 0.35
N GLY A 306 10.16 -21.33 -0.06
CA GLY A 306 11.52 -21.04 0.36
C GLY A 306 12.20 -20.04 -0.56
N GLN A 307 13.04 -19.20 0.03
CA GLN A 307 14.04 -18.41 -0.65
C GLN A 307 15.42 -18.98 -0.31
N VAL A 308 16.18 -19.35 -1.33
CA VAL A 308 17.45 -20.09 -1.18
C VAL A 308 18.57 -19.18 -1.64
N TYR A 309 19.63 -19.09 -0.85
CA TYR A 309 20.78 -18.20 -1.10
C TYR A 309 22.00 -19.01 -1.55
N PRO A 310 22.23 -19.20 -2.87
CA PRO A 310 23.37 -19.97 -3.35
C PRO A 310 24.69 -19.41 -2.85
N GLY A 311 25.60 -20.29 -2.42
CA GLY A 311 26.90 -19.88 -1.89
C GLY A 311 26.82 -19.11 -0.55
N ASN A 312 25.72 -19.26 0.21
CA ASN A 312 25.50 -18.55 1.47
C ASN A 312 25.55 -17.02 1.33
N ASN A 313 25.00 -16.51 0.22
CA ASN A 313 25.11 -15.10 -0.17
C ASN A 313 24.06 -14.18 0.48
N PHE A 314 23.42 -14.56 1.59
CA PHE A 314 22.38 -13.77 2.25
C PHE A 314 22.81 -12.32 2.54
N LYS A 315 24.04 -12.14 3.07
CA LYS A 315 24.60 -10.80 3.34
C LYS A 315 24.70 -9.92 2.09
N TYR A 316 24.93 -10.51 0.92
CA TYR A 316 25.01 -9.76 -0.33
C TYR A 316 23.66 -9.10 -0.68
N HIS A 317 22.55 -9.77 -0.37
CA HIS A 317 21.20 -9.27 -0.56
C HIS A 317 20.79 -8.18 0.45
N LEU A 318 21.53 -8.02 1.57
CA LEU A 318 21.29 -6.97 2.56
C LEU A 318 21.92 -5.62 2.16
N ILE A 319 22.97 -5.64 1.34
CA ILE A 319 23.76 -4.45 0.98
C ILE A 319 22.89 -3.28 0.46
N PRO A 320 21.90 -3.49 -0.45
CA PRO A 320 21.01 -2.41 -0.88
C PRO A 320 20.10 -1.86 0.22
N PHE A 321 19.67 -2.71 1.17
CA PHE A 321 18.87 -2.26 2.32
C PHE A 321 19.70 -1.44 3.29
N GLU A 322 20.98 -1.75 3.48
CA GLU A 322 21.88 -0.90 4.27
C GLU A 322 22.01 0.49 3.66
N ALA A 323 22.03 0.60 2.33
CA ALA A 323 21.96 1.87 1.65
C ALA A 323 20.62 2.58 1.85
N ALA A 324 19.50 1.84 1.84
CA ALA A 324 18.17 2.39 2.13
C ALA A 324 18.05 2.92 3.56
N PHE A 325 18.64 2.24 4.55
CA PHE A 325 18.70 2.72 5.94
C PHE A 325 19.53 3.99 6.06
N ARG A 326 20.70 4.05 5.39
CA ARG A 326 21.51 5.28 5.31
C ARG A 326 20.79 6.43 4.60
N ALA A 327 19.91 6.13 3.64
CA ALA A 327 19.08 7.13 2.97
C ALA A 327 17.91 7.61 3.84
N GLY A 328 17.63 6.93 4.95
CA GLY A 328 16.55 7.24 5.88
C GLY A 328 15.18 6.75 5.41
N THR A 329 15.09 5.61 4.71
CA THR A 329 13.80 5.02 4.28
C THR A 329 12.79 5.01 5.43
N ALA A 330 11.57 5.49 5.18
CA ALA A 330 10.57 5.64 6.24
C ALA A 330 9.95 4.30 6.66
N GLU A 331 9.77 3.40 5.70
CA GLU A 331 9.09 2.12 5.91
C GLU A 331 9.86 0.97 5.25
N ILE A 332 9.63 -0.24 5.77
CA ILE A 332 10.17 -1.50 5.25
C ILE A 332 9.03 -2.49 5.07
N MET A 333 9.02 -3.16 3.91
CA MET A 333 8.12 -4.28 3.66
C MET A 333 8.88 -5.60 3.65
N PRO A 334 8.62 -6.52 4.59
CA PRO A 334 9.22 -7.86 4.56
C PRO A 334 8.70 -8.71 3.39
N TYR A 335 9.52 -9.65 2.92
CA TYR A 335 9.16 -10.56 1.83
C TYR A 335 8.37 -11.79 2.29
N TYR A 336 7.80 -12.51 1.33
CA TYR A 336 6.97 -13.68 1.60
C TYR A 336 7.76 -14.93 1.99
N GLY A 337 8.92 -15.14 1.35
CA GLY A 337 9.65 -16.41 1.41
C GLY A 337 10.22 -16.75 2.78
N ILE A 338 10.36 -18.05 3.05
CA ILE A 338 11.13 -18.59 4.18
C ILE A 338 12.62 -18.45 3.85
N PRO A 339 13.44 -17.75 4.66
CA PRO A 339 14.87 -17.56 4.41
C PRO A 339 15.67 -18.83 4.75
N VAL A 340 15.69 -19.79 3.83
CA VAL A 340 16.16 -21.17 4.08
C VAL A 340 17.60 -21.18 4.64
N GLY A 341 17.74 -21.75 5.84
CA GLY A 341 19.03 -21.92 6.52
C GLY A 341 19.68 -20.64 7.02
N GLN A 342 18.95 -19.51 7.06
CA GLN A 342 19.49 -18.22 7.52
C GLN A 342 19.05 -17.85 8.94
N THR A 343 18.01 -18.48 9.46
CA THR A 343 17.37 -18.13 10.74
C THR A 343 17.11 -19.38 11.58
N SER A 344 16.78 -19.17 12.85
CA SER A 344 16.38 -20.25 13.77
C SER A 344 14.95 -20.74 13.55
N GLU A 345 14.14 -20.02 12.77
CA GLU A 345 12.74 -20.33 12.48
C GLU A 345 12.53 -20.56 10.96
N ASP A 346 11.75 -21.58 10.60
CA ASP A 346 11.37 -21.88 9.21
C ASP A 346 10.02 -21.25 8.82
N VAL A 347 9.89 -19.96 9.10
CA VAL A 347 8.70 -19.15 8.76
C VAL A 347 9.05 -18.01 7.80
N GLY A 348 8.05 -17.55 7.03
CA GLY A 348 8.23 -16.46 6.08
C GLY A 348 8.78 -15.19 6.74
N MET A 349 9.55 -14.37 6.02
CA MET A 349 10.25 -13.22 6.61
C MET A 349 9.34 -12.22 7.33
N GLY A 350 8.07 -12.06 6.90
CA GLY A 350 7.08 -11.23 7.60
C GLY A 350 6.66 -11.73 8.99
N PHE A 351 6.96 -12.98 9.33
CA PHE A 351 6.69 -13.60 10.64
C PHE A 351 7.96 -13.91 11.45
N ASN A 352 9.12 -13.90 10.79
CA ASN A 352 10.36 -14.41 11.33
C ASN A 352 10.99 -13.44 12.33
N LYS A 353 11.16 -13.88 13.58
CA LYS A 353 11.64 -13.05 14.69
C LYS A 353 13.11 -12.64 14.51
N ASP A 354 13.94 -13.54 13.95
CA ASP A 354 15.35 -13.25 13.69
C ASP A 354 15.50 -12.17 12.61
N ILE A 355 14.61 -12.14 11.61
CA ILE A 355 14.59 -11.11 10.57
C ILE A 355 14.05 -9.78 11.09
N ILE A 356 12.84 -9.78 11.67
CA ILE A 356 12.16 -8.54 12.05
C ILE A 356 12.75 -7.96 13.34
N THR A 357 12.84 -8.75 14.40
CA THR A 357 13.35 -8.26 15.69
C THR A 357 14.87 -8.28 15.73
N GLY A 358 15.49 -9.41 15.36
CA GLY A 358 16.95 -9.57 15.44
C GLY A 358 17.71 -8.68 14.47
N LEU A 359 17.43 -8.80 13.19
CA LEU A 359 18.17 -8.09 12.15
C LEU A 359 17.67 -6.64 11.99
N LEU A 360 16.38 -6.44 11.73
CA LEU A 360 15.87 -5.10 11.42
C LEU A 360 15.85 -4.15 12.64
N ARG A 361 15.25 -4.56 13.75
CA ARG A 361 15.16 -3.71 14.97
C ARG A 361 16.47 -3.67 15.76
N ASN A 362 17.04 -4.82 16.10
CA ASN A 362 18.18 -4.85 17.02
C ASN A 362 19.53 -4.59 16.33
N THR A 363 19.75 -5.12 15.13
CA THR A 363 21.05 -4.98 14.44
C THR A 363 21.12 -3.68 13.62
N TYR A 364 20.10 -3.39 12.83
CA TYR A 364 20.07 -2.18 11.99
C TYR A 364 19.45 -0.96 12.67
N HIS A 365 18.92 -1.10 13.89
CA HIS A 365 18.29 -0.01 14.65
C HIS A 365 17.20 0.73 13.86
N PHE A 366 16.49 0.01 12.99
CA PHE A 366 15.43 0.60 12.19
C PHE A 366 14.23 0.93 13.07
N ASN A 367 13.91 2.21 13.21
CA ASN A 367 12.79 2.70 14.03
C ASN A 367 11.56 3.12 13.21
N GLY A 368 11.58 2.92 11.88
CA GLY A 368 10.46 3.22 11.00
C GLY A 368 9.34 2.17 11.05
N ILE A 369 8.39 2.30 10.11
CA ILE A 369 7.22 1.42 10.00
C ILE A 369 7.62 0.11 9.32
N VAL A 370 7.14 -1.01 9.85
CA VAL A 370 7.23 -2.32 9.19
C VAL A 370 5.84 -2.71 8.73
N CYS A 371 5.65 -2.76 7.41
CA CYS A 371 4.36 -3.06 6.79
C CYS A 371 4.46 -4.40 6.07
N THR A 372 3.54 -5.33 6.34
CA THR A 372 3.51 -6.60 5.60
C THR A 372 3.21 -6.39 4.12
N ASP A 373 3.66 -7.31 3.27
CA ASP A 373 3.18 -7.39 1.88
C ASP A 373 1.74 -7.95 1.83
N TRP A 374 1.10 -7.88 0.67
CA TRP A 374 -0.31 -8.17 0.44
C TRP A 374 -0.72 -9.62 0.75
N GLY A 375 -1.80 -9.78 1.52
CA GLY A 375 -2.41 -11.09 1.74
C GLY A 375 -1.56 -12.02 2.60
N LEU A 376 -0.72 -11.48 3.48
CA LEU A 376 0.11 -12.29 4.37
C LEU A 376 -0.74 -13.14 5.35
N LEU A 377 -1.82 -12.56 5.87
CA LEU A 377 -2.74 -13.18 6.84
C LEU A 377 -4.15 -13.43 6.30
N THR A 378 -4.43 -13.13 5.03
CA THR A 378 -5.79 -13.15 4.49
C THR A 378 -5.85 -13.79 3.12
N ASP A 379 -6.73 -14.78 2.99
CA ASP A 379 -7.10 -15.37 1.70
C ASP A 379 -7.75 -14.34 0.78
N SER A 380 -7.33 -14.30 -0.47
CA SER A 380 -8.11 -13.66 -1.54
C SER A 380 -9.18 -14.63 -2.01
N LYS A 381 -10.45 -14.19 -1.92
CA LYS A 381 -11.62 -14.98 -2.31
C LYS A 381 -12.38 -14.30 -3.44
N ALA A 382 -12.80 -15.08 -4.44
CA ALA A 382 -13.75 -14.65 -5.46
C ALA A 382 -14.96 -15.58 -5.43
N PHE A 383 -16.17 -15.00 -5.33
CA PHE A 383 -17.43 -15.76 -5.26
C PHE A 383 -17.45 -16.84 -4.16
N GLY A 384 -16.79 -16.59 -3.03
CA GLY A 384 -16.68 -17.52 -1.91
C GLY A 384 -15.59 -18.59 -2.04
N ILE A 385 -14.91 -18.66 -3.19
CA ILE A 385 -13.82 -19.59 -3.46
C ILE A 385 -12.48 -18.89 -3.22
N THR A 386 -11.58 -19.52 -2.45
CA THR A 386 -10.21 -19.03 -2.29
C THR A 386 -9.47 -19.14 -3.62
N ILE A 387 -9.14 -17.99 -4.22
CA ILE A 387 -8.38 -17.90 -5.47
C ILE A 387 -6.88 -17.76 -5.22
N LEU A 388 -6.51 -17.20 -4.08
CA LEU A 388 -5.13 -17.06 -3.67
C LEU A 388 -5.08 -17.13 -2.13
N PRO A 389 -4.54 -18.21 -1.55
CA PRO A 389 -4.49 -18.34 -0.10
C PRO A 389 -3.54 -17.31 0.53
N ALA A 390 -3.65 -17.15 1.84
CA ALA A 390 -2.71 -16.36 2.63
C ALA A 390 -1.25 -16.84 2.43
N ARG A 391 -0.30 -15.91 2.42
CA ARG A 391 1.14 -16.20 2.30
C ARG A 391 1.77 -16.39 3.68
N ALA A 392 1.06 -17.10 4.56
CA ALA A 392 1.49 -17.41 5.93
C ALA A 392 2.43 -18.62 5.97
N HIS A 393 3.51 -18.58 5.19
CA HIS A 393 4.43 -19.72 5.02
C HIS A 393 5.09 -20.08 6.36
N GLY A 394 4.97 -21.35 6.75
CA GLY A 394 5.54 -21.90 8.00
C GLY A 394 4.72 -21.64 9.27
N MET A 395 3.59 -20.94 9.19
CA MET A 395 2.76 -20.57 10.35
C MET A 395 1.66 -21.60 10.70
N MET A 396 1.69 -22.80 10.09
CA MET A 396 0.69 -23.86 10.26
C MET A 396 1.27 -25.12 10.84
#